data_AF-A0A350QP35-F1
#
_entry.id   AF-A0A350QP35-F1
#
_cell.length_a   1.000
_cell.length_b   1.000
_cell.length_c   1.000
_cell.angle_alpha   90.00
_cell.angle_beta   90.00
_cell.angle_gamma   90.00
#
_symmetry.space_group_name_H-M   'P 1'
#
loop_
_entity.id
_entity.type
_entity.pdbx_description
1 polymer ?
#
loop_
_entity_poly.entity_id
_entity_poly.type
_entity_poly.pdbx_seq_one_letter_code
_entity_poly.pdbx_strand_id
1 'polypeptide(L)'
;MRFRLERRRVLSRLQNRKEDLMVWLDLVAVLIFIMLGAGSITLVVIGLPGTWLLIGLAIGLEFIQRLWAPSGSEWLIPWWVFIVVVVIAIIGEVLEFLAGALGAKKGGASRRGMLGSLLGGLIGTVVGTVLIPIPIVGSLIGAVIGCGAGAIIGELTAEHDVQLKDTIKPAAGAVVGRILGTLAKVPCAAIAWVVLCAAALHEPMSTLYRSTGL
;
A
#
# COMPACT_ATOMS: atom_id res chain seq x y z
N MET A 1 -18.82 -15.16 54.82
CA MET A 1 -17.52 -15.46 54.15
C MET A 1 -17.71 -16.20 52.82
N ARG A 2 -18.51 -17.28 52.78
CA ARG A 2 -18.84 -18.08 51.57
C ARG A 2 -19.36 -17.26 50.37
N PHE A 3 -20.29 -16.33 50.61
CA PHE A 3 -20.87 -15.47 49.57
C PHE A 3 -19.85 -14.55 48.87
N ARG A 4 -18.83 -14.05 49.60
CA ARG A 4 -17.74 -13.26 49.02
C ARG A 4 -16.85 -14.10 48.10
N LEU A 5 -16.60 -15.35 48.46
CA LEU A 5 -15.79 -16.27 47.65
C LEU A 5 -16.51 -16.68 46.37
N GLU A 6 -17.81 -16.96 46.47
CA GLU A 6 -18.63 -17.32 45.32
C GLU A 6 -18.78 -16.17 44.33
N ARG A 7 -19.03 -14.94 44.81
CA ARG A 7 -19.04 -13.74 43.97
C ARG A 7 -17.70 -13.54 43.25
N ARG A 8 -16.55 -13.66 43.94
CA ARG A 8 -15.23 -13.54 43.29
C ARG A 8 -15.02 -14.59 42.20
N ARG A 9 -15.45 -15.83 42.46
CA ARG A 9 -15.32 -16.96 41.53
C ARG A 9 -16.17 -16.77 40.27
N VAL A 10 -17.36 -16.18 40.40
CA VAL A 10 -18.21 -15.83 39.26
C VAL A 10 -17.60 -14.68 38.46
N LEU A 11 -17.15 -13.62 39.13
CA LEU A 11 -16.53 -12.46 38.46
C LEU A 11 -15.27 -12.86 37.70
N SER A 12 -14.40 -13.70 38.28
CA SER A 12 -13.20 -14.18 37.59
C SER A 12 -13.54 -15.01 36.34
N ARG A 13 -14.57 -15.86 36.38
CA ARG A 13 -15.01 -16.61 35.20
C ARG A 13 -15.55 -15.71 34.10
N LEU A 14 -16.32 -14.67 34.47
CA LEU A 14 -16.87 -13.71 33.51
C LEU A 14 -15.77 -12.87 32.87
N GLN A 15 -14.76 -12.51 33.65
CA GLN A 15 -13.60 -11.77 33.15
C GLN A 15 -12.78 -12.62 32.18
N ASN A 16 -12.40 -13.84 32.57
CA ASN A 16 -11.67 -14.75 31.68
C ASN A 16 -12.43 -15.00 30.37
N ARG A 17 -13.75 -15.27 30.43
CA ARG A 17 -14.57 -15.47 29.23
C ARG A 17 -14.55 -14.25 28.29
N LYS A 18 -14.54 -13.03 28.84
CA LYS A 18 -14.45 -11.80 28.05
C LYS A 18 -13.09 -11.66 27.38
N GLU A 19 -12.01 -11.93 28.12
CA GLU A 19 -10.63 -11.91 27.60
C GLU A 19 -10.46 -12.93 26.46
N ASP A 20 -10.94 -14.16 26.64
CA ASP A 20 -10.92 -15.18 25.59
C ASP A 20 -11.66 -14.72 24.33
N LEU A 21 -12.87 -14.17 24.48
CA LEU A 21 -13.67 -13.67 23.36
C LEU A 21 -12.94 -12.57 22.58
N MET A 22 -12.29 -11.63 23.29
CA MET A 22 -11.54 -10.54 22.66
C MET A 22 -10.38 -11.06 21.82
N VAL A 23 -9.62 -12.04 22.32
CA VAL A 23 -8.51 -12.67 21.57
C VAL A 23 -9.02 -13.30 20.27
N TRP A 24 -10.14 -14.04 20.33
CA TRP A 24 -10.72 -14.64 19.13
C TRP A 24 -11.21 -13.59 18.13
N LEU A 25 -11.80 -12.49 18.60
CA LEU A 25 -12.21 -11.38 17.74
C LEU A 25 -11.01 -10.73 17.05
N ASP A 26 -9.92 -10.49 17.79
CA ASP A 26 -8.68 -9.95 17.24
C ASP A 26 -8.10 -10.89 16.17
N LEU A 27 -8.04 -12.20 16.43
CA LEU A 27 -7.56 -13.18 15.44
C LEU A 27 -8.40 -13.19 14.16
N VAL A 28 -9.73 -13.11 14.28
CA VAL A 28 -10.63 -13.04 13.12
C VAL A 28 -10.41 -11.73 12.35
N ALA A 29 -10.32 -10.60 13.04
CA ALA A 29 -10.08 -9.30 12.40
C ALA A 29 -8.72 -9.25 11.69
N VAL A 30 -7.67 -9.78 12.32
CA VAL A 30 -6.32 -9.90 11.73
C VAL A 30 -6.35 -10.84 10.52
N LEU A 31 -7.05 -11.97 10.58
CA LEU A 31 -7.18 -12.88 9.44
C LEU A 31 -7.86 -12.20 8.24
N ILE A 32 -8.91 -11.41 8.48
CA ILE A 32 -9.57 -10.62 7.44
C ILE A 32 -8.60 -9.58 6.88
N PHE A 33 -7.86 -8.86 7.73
CA PHE A 33 -6.83 -7.92 7.31
C PHE A 33 -5.76 -8.59 6.42
N ILE A 34 -5.28 -9.77 6.80
CA ILE A 34 -4.30 -10.55 6.02
C ILE A 34 -4.83 -10.83 4.60
N MET A 35 -6.08 -11.30 4.50
CA MET A 35 -6.73 -11.59 3.21
C MET A 35 -6.91 -10.33 2.34
N LEU A 36 -7.40 -9.24 2.92
CA LEU A 36 -7.56 -7.96 2.21
C LEU A 36 -6.21 -7.33 1.83
N GLY A 37 -5.20 -7.48 2.68
CA GLY A 37 -3.83 -7.03 2.44
C GLY A 37 -3.18 -7.77 1.27
N ALA A 38 -3.41 -9.09 1.14
CA ALA A 38 -2.98 -9.84 -0.04
C ALA A 38 -3.65 -9.30 -1.32
N GLY A 39 -4.94 -8.97 -1.26
CA GLY A 39 -5.65 -8.31 -2.36
C GLY A 39 -5.03 -6.95 -2.75
N SER A 40 -4.50 -6.21 -1.78
CA SER A 40 -3.83 -4.93 -2.01
C SER A 40 -2.52 -5.09 -2.79
N ILE A 41 -1.83 -6.24 -2.69
CA ILE A 41 -0.65 -6.54 -3.51
C ILE A 41 -1.06 -6.74 -4.98
N THR A 42 -2.18 -7.40 -5.24
CA THR A 42 -2.73 -7.54 -6.60
C THR A 42 -3.01 -6.18 -7.24
N LEU A 43 -3.48 -5.21 -6.45
CA LEU A 43 -3.66 -3.83 -6.93
C LEU A 43 -2.33 -3.19 -7.35
N VAL A 44 -1.23 -3.47 -6.67
CA VAL A 44 0.10 -2.98 -7.07
C VAL A 44 0.53 -3.55 -8.42
N VAL A 45 0.26 -4.83 -8.69
CA VAL A 45 0.59 -5.46 -9.98
C VAL A 45 -0.09 -4.75 -11.15
N ILE A 46 -1.31 -4.25 -10.95
CA ILE A 46 -2.08 -3.49 -11.96
C ILE A 46 -1.84 -1.97 -11.88
N GLY A 47 -0.79 -1.51 -11.20
CA GLY A 47 -0.38 -0.09 -11.18
C GLY A 47 -1.25 0.83 -10.33
N LEU A 48 -2.03 0.30 -9.39
CA LEU A 48 -2.79 1.07 -8.43
C LEU A 48 -2.00 1.35 -7.13
N PRO A 49 -2.44 2.34 -6.31
CA PRO A 49 -1.84 2.65 -5.01
C PRO A 49 -2.12 1.60 -3.92
N GLY A 50 -1.91 0.30 -4.21
CA GLY A 50 -2.23 -0.81 -3.32
C GLY A 50 -1.49 -0.78 -1.99
N THR A 51 -0.24 -0.32 -1.94
CA THR A 51 0.51 -0.16 -0.68
C THR A 51 -0.14 0.87 0.25
N TRP A 52 -0.76 1.93 -0.30
CA TRP A 52 -1.50 2.92 0.50
C TRP A 52 -2.82 2.36 1.01
N LEU A 53 -3.52 1.57 0.18
CA LEU A 53 -4.71 0.83 0.64
C LEU A 53 -4.36 -0.12 1.79
N LEU A 54 -3.26 -0.86 1.68
CA LEU A 54 -2.76 -1.74 2.74
C LEU A 54 -2.53 -0.99 4.06
N ILE A 55 -1.89 0.19 4.01
CA ILE A 55 -1.70 1.05 5.20
C ILE A 55 -3.05 1.51 5.75
N GLY A 56 -3.97 1.92 4.88
CA GLY A 56 -5.33 2.30 5.26
C GLY A 56 -6.11 1.17 5.92
N LEU A 57 -5.96 -0.07 5.43
CA LEU A 57 -6.56 -1.27 6.04
C LEU A 57 -5.97 -1.54 7.42
N ALA A 58 -4.66 -1.35 7.61
CA ALA A 58 -4.02 -1.52 8.91
C ALA A 58 -4.49 -0.45 9.92
N ILE A 59 -4.63 0.80 9.48
CA ILE A 59 -5.23 1.87 10.30
C ILE A 59 -6.69 1.53 10.62
N GLY A 60 -7.46 1.05 9.63
CA GLY A 60 -8.84 0.62 9.81
C GLY A 60 -8.99 -0.52 10.81
N LEU A 61 -8.06 -1.48 10.80
CA LEU A 61 -7.99 -2.56 11.78
C LEU A 61 -7.87 -2.00 13.21
N GLU A 62 -6.99 -1.02 13.44
CA GLU A 62 -6.86 -0.35 14.74
C GLU A 62 -8.18 0.30 15.19
N PHE A 63 -8.85 1.02 14.29
CA PHE A 63 -10.13 1.67 14.61
C PHE A 63 -11.23 0.65 14.92
N ILE A 64 -11.30 -0.43 14.14
CA ILE A 64 -12.27 -1.51 14.35
C ILE A 64 -12.02 -2.20 15.70
N GLN A 65 -10.76 -2.43 16.07
CA GLN A 65 -10.40 -3.04 17.35
C GLN A 65 -10.87 -2.22 18.55
N ARG A 66 -10.92 -0.89 18.44
CA ARG A 66 -11.45 0.00 19.50
C ARG A 66 -12.91 -0.27 19.85
N LEU A 67 -13.67 -0.98 19.00
CA LEU A 67 -15.06 -1.32 19.27
C LEU A 67 -15.22 -2.37 20.39
N TRP A 68 -14.20 -3.20 20.63
CA TRP A 68 -14.25 -4.24 21.65
C TRP A 68 -13.08 -4.21 22.64
N ALA A 69 -11.96 -3.57 22.29
CA ALA A 69 -10.81 -3.48 23.18
C ALA A 69 -11.14 -2.59 24.41
N PRO A 70 -10.69 -2.97 25.63
CA PRO A 70 -10.90 -2.16 26.83
C PRO A 70 -10.30 -0.75 26.69
N SER A 71 -10.93 0.25 27.31
CA SER A 71 -10.41 1.62 27.33
C SER A 71 -9.03 1.66 27.98
N GLY A 72 -8.04 2.22 27.27
CA GLY A 72 -6.64 2.26 27.70
C GLY A 72 -5.78 1.09 27.21
N SER A 73 -6.33 0.17 26.40
CA SER A 73 -5.54 -0.83 25.67
C SER A 73 -4.52 -0.17 24.73
N GLU A 74 -3.34 -0.78 24.67
CA GLU A 74 -2.31 -0.46 23.68
C GLU A 74 -2.82 -0.74 22.26
N TRP A 75 -2.15 -0.14 21.28
CA TRP A 75 -2.46 -0.37 19.87
C TRP A 75 -2.00 -1.77 19.46
N LEU A 76 -2.76 -2.43 18.58
CA LEU A 76 -2.41 -3.77 18.10
C LEU A 76 -1.09 -3.74 17.32
N ILE A 77 -0.94 -2.74 16.47
CA ILE A 77 0.24 -2.47 15.66
C ILE A 77 0.96 -1.26 16.29
N PRO A 78 2.21 -1.43 16.74
CA PRO A 78 3.00 -0.32 17.26
C PRO A 78 3.14 0.82 16.24
N TRP A 79 3.00 2.08 16.69
CA TRP A 79 3.00 3.26 15.82
C TRP A 79 4.24 3.38 14.90
N TRP A 80 5.40 2.91 15.36
CA TRP A 80 6.64 2.96 14.59
C TRP A 80 6.60 2.02 13.37
N VAL A 81 5.80 0.95 13.40
CA VAL A 81 5.61 0.04 12.27
C VAL A 81 4.96 0.79 11.11
N PHE A 82 4.01 1.68 11.39
CA PHE A 82 3.40 2.55 10.38
C PHE A 82 4.44 3.43 9.68
N ILE A 83 5.41 3.97 10.42
CA ILE A 83 6.51 4.76 9.84
C ILE A 83 7.36 3.89 8.89
N VAL A 84 7.73 2.68 9.34
CA VAL A 84 8.50 1.74 8.51
C VAL A 84 7.77 1.44 7.21
N VAL A 85 6.49 1.11 7.25
CA VAL A 85 5.74 0.77 6.03
C VAL A 85 5.44 1.98 5.15
N VAL A 86 5.27 3.18 5.72
CA VAL A 86 5.17 4.42 4.94
C VAL A 86 6.48 4.68 4.18
N VAL A 87 7.63 4.50 4.83
CA VAL A 87 8.93 4.62 4.16
C VAL A 87 9.06 3.61 3.02
N ILE A 88 8.68 2.35 3.24
CA ILE A 88 8.68 1.31 2.19
C ILE A 88 7.74 1.69 1.04
N ALA A 89 6.55 2.22 1.35
CA ALA A 89 5.59 2.68 0.33
C ALA A 89 6.17 3.80 -0.51
N ILE A 90 6.78 4.81 0.12
CA ILE A 90 7.44 5.93 -0.56
C ILE A 90 8.57 5.42 -1.47
N ILE A 91 9.41 4.50 -0.99
CA ILE A 91 10.47 3.89 -1.81
C ILE A 91 9.86 3.23 -3.05
N GLY A 92 8.79 2.45 -2.87
CA GLY A 92 8.07 1.81 -3.98
C GLY A 92 7.53 2.80 -5.02
N GLU A 93 6.91 3.89 -4.58
CA GLU A 93 6.43 4.95 -5.49
C GLU A 93 7.60 5.62 -6.23
N VAL A 94 8.68 5.96 -5.52
CA VAL A 94 9.86 6.58 -6.11
C VAL A 94 10.48 5.67 -7.17
N LEU A 95 10.60 4.37 -6.91
CA LEU A 95 11.09 3.39 -7.89
C LEU A 95 10.22 3.37 -9.14
N GLU A 96 8.90 3.42 -8.98
CA GLU A 96 7.96 3.41 -10.11
C GLU A 96 8.11 4.65 -11.01
N PHE A 97 8.17 5.84 -10.41
CA PHE A 97 8.34 7.08 -11.16
C PHE A 97 9.73 7.20 -11.78
N LEU A 98 10.78 6.88 -11.03
CA LEU A 98 12.16 6.91 -11.52
C LEU A 98 12.38 5.89 -12.64
N ALA A 99 11.78 4.70 -12.58
CA ALA A 99 11.91 3.72 -13.65
C ALA A 99 11.31 4.25 -14.96
N GLY A 100 10.19 4.99 -14.91
CA GLY A 100 9.63 5.69 -16.07
C GLY A 100 10.61 6.73 -16.64
N ALA A 101 11.13 7.63 -15.80
CA ALA A 101 12.08 8.65 -16.24
C ALA A 101 13.40 8.05 -16.78
N LEU A 102 13.96 7.05 -16.11
CA LEU A 102 15.18 6.35 -16.52
C LEU A 102 14.95 5.52 -17.78
N GLY A 103 13.75 4.94 -17.95
CA GLY A 103 13.32 4.30 -19.18
C GLY A 103 13.31 5.29 -20.34
N ALA A 104 12.75 6.48 -20.13
CA ALA A 104 12.79 7.56 -21.11
C ALA A 104 14.23 7.94 -21.47
N LYS A 105 15.09 8.12 -20.45
CA LYS A 105 16.51 8.43 -20.62
C LYS A 105 17.25 7.36 -21.43
N LYS A 106 17.00 6.07 -21.17
CA LYS A 106 17.56 4.96 -21.95
C LYS A 106 17.06 4.96 -23.40
N GLY A 107 15.85 5.48 -23.63
CA GLY A 107 15.31 5.74 -24.95
C GLY A 107 15.94 6.94 -25.67
N GLY A 108 16.77 7.73 -25.00
CA GLY A 108 17.42 8.92 -25.55
C GLY A 108 16.82 10.25 -25.07
N ALA A 109 15.90 10.24 -24.09
CA ALA A 109 15.24 11.46 -23.64
C ALA A 109 16.22 12.49 -23.05
N SER A 110 15.98 13.76 -23.37
CA SER A 110 16.54 14.90 -22.67
C SER A 110 16.04 15.00 -21.22
N ARG A 111 16.57 15.97 -20.45
CA ARG A 111 16.08 16.28 -19.10
C ARG A 111 14.61 16.71 -19.10
N ARG A 112 14.17 17.43 -20.13
CA ARG A 112 12.77 17.87 -20.26
C ARG A 112 11.87 16.70 -20.61
N GLY A 113 12.30 15.77 -21.47
CA GLY A 113 11.56 14.52 -21.73
C GLY A 113 11.38 13.65 -20.49
N MET A 114 12.44 13.49 -19.67
CA MET A 114 12.33 12.78 -18.38
C MET A 114 11.36 13.46 -17.41
N LEU A 115 11.44 14.79 -17.26
CA LEU A 115 10.52 15.52 -16.38
C LEU A 115 9.09 15.48 -16.93
N GLY A 116 8.95 15.59 -18.24
CA GLY A 116 7.69 15.47 -18.95
C GLY A 116 7.04 14.11 -18.72
N SER A 117 7.80 13.01 -18.75
CA SER A 117 7.24 11.67 -18.47
C SER A 117 6.73 11.52 -17.05
N LEU A 118 7.43 12.12 -16.07
CA LEU A 118 7.00 12.13 -14.66
C LEU A 118 5.69 12.89 -14.48
N LEU A 119 5.65 14.15 -14.94
CA LEU A 119 4.47 15.01 -14.80
C LEU A 119 3.29 14.49 -15.63
N GLY A 120 3.59 14.04 -16.85
CA GLY A 120 2.60 13.45 -17.74
C GLY A 120 1.98 12.19 -17.14
N GLY A 121 2.77 11.32 -16.49
CA GLY A 121 2.24 10.15 -15.78
C GLY A 121 1.29 10.54 -14.63
N LEU A 122 1.65 11.56 -13.83
CA LEU A 122 0.81 12.07 -12.75
C LEU A 122 -0.50 12.67 -13.26
N ILE A 123 -0.41 13.60 -14.22
CA ILE A 123 -1.57 14.27 -14.83
C ILE A 123 -2.44 13.22 -15.54
N GLY A 124 -1.81 12.34 -16.31
CA GLY A 124 -2.47 11.27 -17.04
C GLY A 124 -3.23 10.34 -16.10
N THR A 125 -2.67 9.99 -14.94
CA THR A 125 -3.38 9.22 -13.91
C THR A 125 -4.68 9.92 -13.54
N VAL A 126 -4.62 11.18 -13.10
CA VAL A 126 -5.79 11.95 -12.65
C VAL A 126 -6.82 12.11 -13.76
N VAL A 127 -6.39 12.50 -14.95
CA VAL A 127 -7.26 12.69 -16.12
C VAL A 127 -7.91 11.36 -16.53
N GLY A 128 -7.13 10.28 -16.55
CA GLY A 128 -7.61 8.94 -16.86
C GLY A 128 -8.65 8.46 -15.84
N THR A 129 -8.44 8.69 -14.55
CA THR A 129 -9.41 8.36 -13.49
C THR A 129 -10.76 9.06 -13.71
N VAL A 130 -10.75 10.33 -14.15
CA VAL A 130 -11.96 11.14 -14.33
C VAL A 130 -12.67 10.82 -15.64
N LEU A 131 -11.93 10.60 -16.72
CA LEU A 131 -12.51 10.43 -18.06
C LEU A 131 -12.98 9.01 -18.37
N ILE A 132 -12.35 7.99 -17.77
CA ILE A 132 -12.69 6.59 -18.04
C ILE A 132 -13.67 6.12 -16.95
N PRO A 133 -14.89 5.63 -17.31
CA PRO A 133 -15.95 5.26 -16.36
C PRO A 133 -15.59 4.18 -15.34
N ILE A 134 -14.44 3.52 -15.53
CA ILE A 134 -13.87 2.54 -14.60
C ILE A 134 -12.62 3.17 -13.97
N PRO A 135 -12.71 3.79 -12.77
CA PRO A 135 -11.64 4.62 -12.20
C PRO A 135 -10.29 3.92 -12.10
N ILE A 136 -10.30 2.62 -11.82
CA ILE A 136 -9.10 1.77 -11.71
C ILE A 136 -8.39 1.66 -13.06
N VAL A 137 -9.14 1.27 -14.09
CA VAL A 137 -8.62 1.11 -15.46
C VAL A 137 -8.21 2.47 -16.02
N GLY A 138 -8.98 3.51 -15.70
CA GLY A 138 -8.72 4.88 -16.06
C GLY A 138 -7.38 5.39 -15.57
N SER A 139 -7.11 5.22 -14.28
CA SER A 139 -5.86 5.61 -13.63
C SER A 139 -4.66 4.94 -14.29
N LEU A 140 -4.73 3.62 -14.53
CA LEU A 140 -3.64 2.85 -15.12
C LEU A 140 -3.34 3.29 -16.56
N ILE A 141 -4.37 3.30 -17.42
CA ILE A 141 -4.22 3.68 -18.83
C ILE A 141 -3.74 5.13 -18.91
N GLY A 142 -4.35 6.02 -18.12
CA GLY A 142 -3.98 7.41 -18.02
C GLY A 142 -2.52 7.61 -17.61
N ALA A 143 -2.05 6.88 -16.60
CA ALA A 143 -0.65 6.95 -16.15
C ALA A 143 0.33 6.55 -17.26
N VAL A 144 0.04 5.47 -17.98
CA VAL A 144 0.92 4.94 -19.04
C VAL A 144 0.92 5.88 -20.25
N ILE A 145 -0.25 6.27 -20.74
CA ILE A 145 -0.37 7.19 -21.89
C ILE A 145 0.21 8.55 -21.53
N GLY A 146 -0.11 9.07 -20.35
CA GLY A 146 0.41 10.34 -19.85
C GLY A 146 1.92 10.33 -19.72
N CYS A 147 2.52 9.22 -19.26
CA CYS A 147 3.97 9.07 -19.19
C CYS A 147 4.62 9.17 -20.58
N GLY A 148 4.07 8.46 -21.57
CA GLY A 148 4.54 8.52 -22.96
C GLY A 148 4.34 9.90 -23.60
N ALA A 149 3.12 10.45 -23.51
CA ALA A 149 2.78 11.76 -24.07
C ALA A 149 3.58 12.89 -23.41
N GLY A 150 3.76 12.83 -22.10
CA GLY A 150 4.60 13.77 -21.36
C GLY A 150 6.06 13.70 -21.79
N ALA A 151 6.60 12.51 -22.06
CA ALA A 151 7.94 12.37 -22.63
C ALA A 151 8.04 13.05 -24.01
N ILE A 152 7.06 12.83 -24.90
CA ILE A 152 7.00 13.46 -26.23
C ILE A 152 6.98 14.98 -26.11
N ILE A 153 6.07 15.53 -25.30
CA ILE A 153 5.94 16.98 -25.10
C ILE A 153 7.23 17.56 -24.50
N GLY A 154 7.83 16.87 -23.55
CA GLY A 154 9.09 17.26 -22.94
C GLY A 154 10.24 17.30 -23.95
N GLU A 155 10.31 16.35 -24.87
CA GLU A 155 11.33 16.33 -25.93
C GLU A 155 11.11 17.42 -26.98
N LEU A 156 9.87 17.62 -27.45
CA LEU A 156 9.55 18.66 -28.44
C LEU A 156 9.78 20.08 -27.92
N THR A 157 9.77 20.25 -26.60
CA THR A 157 10.08 21.54 -25.96
C THR A 157 11.55 21.68 -25.55
N ALA A 158 12.36 20.63 -25.69
CA ALA A 158 13.77 20.64 -25.29
C ALA A 158 14.64 21.45 -26.26
N GLU A 159 14.52 21.16 -27.55
CA GLU A 159 15.33 21.76 -28.61
C GLU A 159 14.47 22.04 -29.85
N HIS A 160 14.83 23.07 -30.62
CA HIS A 160 14.01 23.57 -31.74
C HIS A 160 13.95 22.61 -32.94
N ASP A 161 14.86 21.64 -33.04
CA ASP A 161 15.02 20.74 -34.20
C ASP A 161 14.59 19.29 -33.93
N VAL A 162 14.00 19.00 -32.76
CA VAL A 162 13.53 17.66 -32.42
C VAL A 162 12.24 17.35 -33.19
N GLN A 163 12.28 16.33 -34.04
CA GLN A 163 11.10 15.88 -34.77
C GLN A 163 10.33 14.85 -33.96
N LEU A 164 9.03 14.72 -34.22
CA LEU A 164 8.16 13.75 -33.53
C LEU A 164 8.71 12.31 -33.60
N LYS A 165 9.32 11.94 -34.74
CA LYS A 165 9.93 10.62 -34.95
C LYS A 165 11.06 10.32 -33.95
N ASP A 166 11.80 11.34 -33.51
CA ASP A 166 12.93 11.21 -32.60
C ASP A 166 12.45 11.00 -31.16
N THR A 167 11.20 11.38 -30.86
CA THR A 167 10.58 11.22 -29.53
C THR A 167 9.98 9.84 -29.27
N ILE A 168 9.78 9.02 -30.31
CA ILE A 168 9.10 7.71 -30.21
C ILE A 168 9.88 6.76 -29.31
N LYS A 169 11.21 6.70 -29.48
CA LYS A 169 12.08 5.82 -28.68
C LYS A 169 12.17 6.27 -27.21
N PRO A 170 12.36 7.57 -26.89
CA PRO A 170 12.17 8.11 -25.54
C PRO A 170 10.81 7.76 -24.92
N ALA A 171 9.71 7.97 -25.64
CA ALA A 171 8.37 7.73 -25.13
C ALA A 171 8.09 6.24 -24.87
N ALA A 172 8.51 5.35 -25.77
CA ALA A 172 8.44 3.91 -25.58
C ALA A 172 9.29 3.48 -24.38
N GLY A 173 10.49 4.04 -24.23
CA GLY A 173 11.33 3.85 -23.07
C GLY A 173 10.64 4.26 -21.77
N ALA A 174 9.94 5.40 -21.77
CA ALA A 174 9.20 5.89 -20.61
C ALA A 174 8.06 4.94 -20.19
N VAL A 175 7.29 4.45 -21.17
CA VAL A 175 6.21 3.48 -20.96
C VAL A 175 6.74 2.16 -20.42
N VAL A 176 7.76 1.58 -21.06
CA VAL A 176 8.37 0.32 -20.61
C VAL A 176 8.99 0.51 -19.21
N GLY A 177 9.66 1.63 -18.98
CA GLY A 177 10.20 2.00 -17.68
C GLY A 177 9.14 2.07 -16.59
N ARG A 178 7.99 2.70 -16.86
CA ARG A 178 6.85 2.79 -15.93
C ARG A 178 6.33 1.38 -15.56
N ILE A 179 6.12 0.52 -16.56
CA ILE A 179 5.65 -0.86 -16.36
C ILE A 179 6.64 -1.65 -15.50
N LEU A 180 7.93 -1.60 -15.83
CA LEU A 180 8.97 -2.28 -15.04
C LEU A 180 9.07 -1.71 -13.62
N GLY A 181 8.86 -0.40 -13.45
CA GLY A 181 8.77 0.26 -12.16
C GLY A 181 7.63 -0.29 -11.30
N THR A 182 6.43 -0.45 -11.89
CA THR A 182 5.27 -1.03 -11.22
C THR A 182 5.56 -2.46 -10.76
N LEU A 183 6.23 -3.26 -11.59
CA LEU A 183 6.64 -4.61 -11.21
C LEU A 183 7.70 -4.60 -10.09
N ALA A 184 8.67 -3.69 -10.15
CA ALA A 184 9.71 -3.53 -9.13
C ALA A 184 9.17 -3.04 -7.77
N LYS A 185 7.97 -2.43 -7.75
CA LYS A 185 7.26 -2.03 -6.53
C LYS A 185 6.58 -3.19 -5.80
N VAL A 186 6.28 -4.29 -6.49
CA VAL A 186 5.57 -5.45 -5.90
C VAL A 186 6.30 -6.03 -4.68
N PRO A 187 7.63 -6.25 -4.68
CA PRO A 187 8.36 -6.66 -3.48
C PRO A 187 8.23 -5.68 -2.31
N CYS A 188 8.21 -4.37 -2.57
CA CYS A 188 8.02 -3.37 -1.51
C CYS A 188 6.65 -3.54 -0.84
N ALA A 189 5.59 -3.75 -1.64
CA ALA A 189 4.26 -4.02 -1.12
C ALA A 189 4.18 -5.33 -0.33
N ALA A 190 4.85 -6.39 -0.82
CA ALA A 190 4.91 -7.67 -0.12
C ALA A 190 5.65 -7.56 1.23
N ILE A 191 6.77 -6.84 1.29
CA ILE A 191 7.50 -6.59 2.54
C ILE A 191 6.64 -5.81 3.52
N ALA A 192 5.98 -4.73 3.06
CA ALA A 192 5.08 -3.94 3.92
C ALA A 192 3.93 -4.79 4.47
N TRP A 193 3.35 -5.67 3.65
CA TRP A 193 2.29 -6.58 4.06
C TRP A 193 2.78 -7.57 5.12
N VAL A 194 3.93 -8.22 4.90
CA VAL A 194 4.52 -9.15 5.88
C VAL A 194 4.82 -8.46 7.21
N VAL A 195 5.40 -7.25 7.17
CA VAL A 195 5.71 -6.46 8.36
C VAL A 195 4.43 -6.15 9.16
N LEU A 196 3.36 -5.71 8.49
CA LEU A 196 2.08 -5.43 9.15
C LEU A 196 1.41 -6.69 9.70
N CYS A 197 1.44 -7.80 8.94
CA CYS A 197 0.90 -9.08 9.40
C CYS A 197 1.63 -9.57 10.65
N ALA A 198 2.97 -9.50 10.66
CA ALA A 198 3.78 -9.89 11.80
C ALA A 198 3.48 -9.03 13.04
N ALA A 199 3.36 -7.71 12.86
CA ALA A 199 2.99 -6.80 13.94
C ALA A 199 1.58 -7.07 14.46
N ALA A 200 0.59 -7.21 13.57
CA ALA A 200 -0.80 -7.42 13.93
C ALA A 200 -1.05 -8.78 14.63
N LEU A 201 -0.27 -9.81 14.29
CA LEU A 201 -0.35 -11.13 14.92
C LEU A 201 0.35 -11.22 16.27
N HIS A 202 1.27 -10.30 16.58
CA HIS A 202 2.11 -10.39 17.79
C HIS A 202 1.28 -10.41 19.08
N GLU A 203 0.40 -9.43 19.28
CA GLU A 203 -0.39 -9.31 20.50
C GLU A 203 -1.40 -10.45 20.70
N PRO A 204 -2.24 -10.82 19.71
CA PRO A 204 -3.22 -11.89 19.87
C PRO A 204 -2.56 -13.24 20.13
N MET A 205 -1.44 -13.53 19.45
CA MET A 205 -0.68 -14.77 19.66
C MET A 205 -0.03 -14.81 21.04
N SER A 206 0.55 -13.69 21.50
CA SER A 206 1.15 -13.62 22.84
C SER A 206 0.11 -13.81 23.95
N THR A 207 -1.12 -13.36 23.71
CA THR A 207 -2.24 -13.48 24.65
C THR A 207 -2.79 -14.90 24.66
N LEU A 208 -2.96 -15.51 23.48
CA LEU A 208 -3.40 -16.90 23.35
C LEU A 208 -2.40 -17.89 23.97
N TYR A 209 -1.11 -17.65 23.79
CA TYR A 209 -0.05 -18.45 24.42
C TYR A 209 -0.16 -18.40 25.96
N ARG A 210 -0.30 -17.18 26.51
CA ARG A 210 -0.48 -16.96 27.96
C ARG A 210 -1.76 -17.60 28.52
N SER A 211 -2.85 -17.65 27.76
CA SER A 211 -4.13 -18.22 28.23
C SER A 211 -4.19 -19.74 28.15
N THR A 212 -3.51 -20.35 27.17
CA THR A 212 -3.54 -21.81 26.93
C THR A 212 -2.39 -22.57 27.58
N GLY A 213 -1.34 -21.89 28.03
CA GLY A 213 -0.22 -22.51 28.76
C GLY A 213 0.62 -23.48 27.92
N LEU A 214 0.55 -23.35 26.59
CA LEU A 214 1.55 -23.91 25.67
C LEU A 214 2.89 -23.19 25.83
#